data_AF-A0A930YPD3-F1
#
_entry.id   AF-A0A930YPD3-F1
#
_cell.length_a   1.000
_cell.length_b   1.000
_cell.length_c   1.000
_cell.angle_alpha   90.00
_cell.angle_beta   90.00
_cell.angle_gamma   90.00
#
_symmetry.space_group_name_H-M   'P 1'
#
loop_
_entity.id
_entity.type
_entity.pdbx_description
1 polymer ?
#
loop_
_entity_poly.entity_id
_entity_poly.type
_entity_poly.pdbx_seq_one_letter_code
_entity_poly.pdbx_strand_id
1 'polypeptide(L)'
;MAKGGFNRGGMNRNQMMAQARKMQEQLLAAQEKAALTLHTASAGGGAVKVTVSGDLRLTDLKIDPEVLDPEDVEMLQDMII
;
A
#
# COMPACT_ATOMS: atom_id res chain seq x y z
N MET A 1 -48.57 34.95 -15.36
CA MET A 1 -47.48 34.57 -16.30
C MET A 1 -46.34 35.53 -16.02
N ALA A 2 -45.07 35.20 -15.79
CA ALA A 2 -44.23 34.00 -15.85
C ALA A 2 -43.17 34.10 -14.71
N LYS A 3 -42.93 33.06 -13.89
CA LYS A 3 -41.80 32.09 -14.01
C LYS A 3 -40.48 32.76 -14.45
N GLY A 4 -39.37 32.68 -13.74
CA GLY A 4 -38.99 31.95 -12.53
C GLY A 4 -37.52 32.26 -12.26
N GLY A 5 -37.23 32.87 -11.11
CA GLY A 5 -35.88 33.24 -10.71
C GLY A 5 -35.43 32.40 -9.53
N PHE A 6 -35.22 31.10 -9.72
CA PHE A 6 -34.64 30.26 -8.66
C PHE A 6 -33.78 29.13 -9.26
N ASN A 7 -32.59 28.97 -8.65
CA ASN A 7 -31.87 27.70 -8.50
C ASN A 7 -30.76 27.28 -9.48
N ARG A 8 -29.89 28.21 -9.94
CA ARG A 8 -28.58 27.82 -10.54
C ARG A 8 -27.43 27.63 -9.54
N GLY A 9 -27.52 28.16 -8.31
CA GLY A 9 -26.47 28.02 -7.28
C GLY A 9 -26.56 26.75 -6.42
N GLY A 10 -27.76 26.26 -6.14
CA GLY A 10 -27.98 25.07 -5.30
C GLY A 10 -27.63 23.74 -5.99
N MET A 11 -27.77 23.67 -7.32
CA MET A 11 -27.49 22.47 -8.11
C MET A 11 -25.98 22.18 -8.19
N ASN A 12 -25.14 23.22 -8.28
CA ASN A 12 -23.68 23.09 -8.24
C ASN A 12 -23.15 22.64 -6.87
N ARG A 13 -23.78 23.08 -5.77
CA ARG A 13 -23.32 22.72 -4.43
C ARG A 13 -23.57 21.24 -4.09
N ASN A 14 -24.69 20.70 -4.56
CA ASN A 14 -25.01 19.28 -4.38
C ASN A 14 -24.08 18.37 -5.19
N GLN A 15 -23.75 18.74 -6.43
CA GLN A 15 -22.79 18.01 -7.25
C GLN A 15 -21.38 18.05 -6.65
N MET A 16 -20.96 19.21 -6.14
CA MET A 16 -19.68 19.38 -5.45
C MET A 16 -19.57 18.51 -4.19
N MET A 17 -20.63 18.47 -3.36
CA MET A 17 -20.65 17.60 -2.16
C MET A 17 -20.60 16.11 -2.53
N ALA A 18 -21.30 15.68 -3.58
CA ALA A 18 -21.23 14.30 -4.06
C ALA A 18 -19.83 13.93 -4.57
N GLN A 19 -19.18 14.84 -5.29
CA GLN A 19 -17.80 14.66 -5.75
C GLN A 19 -16.80 14.62 -4.59
N ALA A 20 -16.98 15.47 -3.57
CA ALA A 20 -16.15 15.47 -2.36
C ALA A 20 -16.28 14.15 -1.56
N ARG A 21 -17.50 13.61 -1.41
CA ARG A 21 -17.71 12.29 -0.79
C ARG A 21 -17.00 11.18 -1.55
N LYS A 22 -17.16 11.16 -2.88
CA LYS A 22 -16.46 10.18 -3.74
C LYS A 22 -14.94 10.28 -3.62
N MET A 23 -14.39 11.50 -3.57
CA MET A 23 -12.95 11.71 -3.36
C MET A 23 -12.50 11.20 -1.99
N GLN A 24 -13.28 11.42 -0.92
CA GLN A 24 -12.98 10.91 0.41
C GLN A 24 -12.93 9.37 0.44
N GLU A 25 -13.91 8.70 -0.16
CA GLU A 25 -13.93 7.24 -0.29
C GLU A 25 -12.73 6.73 -1.10
N GLN A 26 -12.40 7.40 -2.21
CA GLN A 26 -11.24 7.03 -3.04
C GLN A 26 -9.91 7.19 -2.29
N LEU A 27 -9.76 8.24 -1.47
CA LEU A 27 -8.56 8.43 -0.66
C LEU A 27 -8.41 7.34 0.40
N LEU A 28 -9.50 6.95 1.07
CA LEU A 28 -9.48 5.86 2.05
C LEU A 28 -9.11 4.53 1.38
N ALA A 29 -9.76 4.19 0.26
CA ALA A 29 -9.47 2.98 -0.49
C ALA A 29 -8.03 2.95 -1.05
N ALA A 30 -7.51 4.11 -1.49
CA ALA A 30 -6.13 4.22 -1.94
C ALA A 30 -5.13 4.00 -0.79
N GLN A 31 -5.41 4.52 0.41
CA GLN A 31 -4.60 4.27 1.60
C GLN A 31 -4.60 2.79 1.99
N GLU A 32 -5.77 2.15 2.03
CA GLU A 32 -5.88 0.71 2.31
C GLU A 32 -5.13 -0.12 1.27
N LYS A 33 -5.28 0.21 -0.01
CA LYS A 33 -4.57 -0.49 -1.08
C LYS A 33 -3.06 -0.29 -1.00
N ALA A 34 -2.61 0.94 -0.69
CA ALA A 34 -1.19 1.22 -0.48
C ALA A 34 -0.64 0.37 0.66
N ALA A 35 -1.34 0.31 1.80
CA ALA A 35 -0.96 -0.51 2.95
C ALA A 35 -0.86 -2.00 2.60
N LEU A 36 -1.76 -2.52 1.77
CA LEU A 36 -1.78 -3.94 1.35
C LEU A 36 -0.86 -4.27 0.18
N THR A 37 -0.22 -3.28 -0.45
CA THR A 37 0.66 -3.54 -1.59
C THR A 37 1.90 -4.29 -1.12
N LEU A 38 2.26 -5.38 -1.80
CA LEU A 38 3.40 -6.21 -1.45
C LEU A 38 4.63 -5.83 -2.27
N HIS A 39 5.77 -5.74 -1.59
CA HIS A 39 7.08 -5.49 -2.16
C HIS A 39 8.01 -6.64 -1.79
N THR A 40 8.74 -7.18 -2.77
CA THR A 40 9.67 -8.28 -2.56
C THR A 40 11.09 -7.83 -2.88
N ALA A 41 12.02 -8.15 -1.98
CA ALA A 41 13.45 -7.89 -2.13
C ALA A 41 14.25 -9.17 -1.83
N SER A 42 15.52 -9.22 -2.25
CA SER A 42 16.40 -10.34 -1.98
C SER A 42 17.85 -9.91 -1.78
N ALA A 43 18.57 -10.66 -0.95
CA ALA A 43 20.01 -10.55 -0.71
C ALA A 43 20.72 -11.89 -1.05
N GLY A 44 22.06 -11.87 -1.10
CA GLY A 44 22.85 -13.10 -1.32
C GLY A 44 22.54 -13.81 -2.64
N GLY A 45 22.33 -13.05 -3.73
CA GLY A 45 21.98 -13.64 -5.03
C GLY A 45 20.59 -14.28 -5.11
N GLY A 46 19.74 -14.08 -4.11
CA GLY A 46 18.42 -14.71 -4.00
C GLY A 46 18.29 -15.69 -2.84
N ALA A 47 19.39 -15.97 -2.12
CA ALA A 47 19.40 -16.89 -0.99
C ALA A 47 18.51 -16.43 0.17
N VAL A 48 18.37 -15.12 0.37
CA VAL A 48 17.39 -14.55 1.30
C VAL A 48 16.39 -13.72 0.50
N LYS A 49 15.09 -13.99 0.66
CA LYS A 49 14.00 -13.25 0.02
C LYS A 49 12.98 -12.82 1.07
N VAL A 50 12.65 -11.53 1.06
CA VAL A 50 11.69 -10.92 1.99
C VAL A 50 10.55 -10.30 1.21
N THR A 51 9.32 -10.50 1.69
CA THR A 51 8.16 -9.74 1.23
C THR A 51 7.61 -8.88 2.37
N VAL A 52 7.40 -7.59 2.08
CA VAL A 52 6.90 -6.59 3.02
C VAL A 52 5.66 -5.93 2.42
N SER A 53 4.65 -5.65 3.23
CA SER A 53 3.50 -4.85 2.85
C SER A 53 3.81 -3.34 2.88
N GLY A 54 2.97 -2.52 2.25
CA GLY A 54 3.17 -1.07 2.18
C GLY A 54 2.98 -0.34 3.51
N ASP A 55 2.42 -1.00 4.52
CA ASP A 55 2.44 -0.56 5.93
C ASP A 55 3.67 -1.07 6.71
N LEU A 56 4.70 -1.52 5.99
CA LEU A 56 6.00 -1.97 6.51
C LEU A 56 5.92 -3.21 7.41
N ARG A 57 4.94 -4.10 7.18
CA ARG A 57 4.90 -5.40 7.87
C ARG A 57 5.55 -6.49 7.02
N LEU A 58 6.42 -7.28 7.64
CA LEU A 58 6.99 -8.46 6.99
C LEU A 58 5.90 -9.52 6.85
N THR A 59 5.64 -9.97 5.62
CA THR A 59 4.60 -10.96 5.30
C THR A 59 5.16 -12.31 4.88
N ASP A 60 6.39 -12.35 4.36
CA ASP A 60 7.08 -13.59 3.97
C ASP A 60 8.60 -13.42 4.14
N LEU A 61 9.27 -14.48 4.60
CA LEU A 61 10.73 -14.59 4.65
C LEU A 61 11.11 -16.00 4.20
N LYS A 62 11.94 -16.09 3.16
CA LYS A 62 12.47 -17.34 2.63
C LYS A 62 13.98 -17.30 2.67
N ILE A 63 14.56 -18.37 3.19
CA ILE A 63 16.00 -18.56 3.32
C ILE A 63 16.35 -19.87 2.64
N ASP A 64 17.33 -19.83 1.74
CA ASP A 64 17.86 -21.00 1.07
C ASP A 64 18.64 -21.87 2.08
N PRO A 65 18.41 -23.20 2.11
CA PRO A 65 19.19 -24.10 2.96
C PRO A 65 20.71 -24.01 2.74
N GLU A 66 21.16 -23.61 1.56
CA GLU A 66 22.60 -23.47 1.25
C GLU A 66 23.30 -22.41 2.11
N VAL A 67 22.57 -21.42 2.61
CA VAL A 67 23.12 -20.39 3.51
C VAL A 67 22.88 -20.69 4.99
N LEU A 68 22.37 -21.88 5.33
CA LEU A 68 22.17 -22.33 6.71
C LEU A 68 23.40 -23.10 7.22
N ASP A 69 24.51 -22.41 7.42
CA ASP A 69 25.71 -22.96 8.04
C ASP A 69 25.75 -22.62 9.55
N PRO A 70 25.72 -23.63 10.46
CA PRO A 70 25.83 -23.38 11.89
C PRO A 70 27.21 -22.85 12.33
N GLU A 71 28.25 -23.00 11.51
CA GLU A 71 29.57 -22.42 11.79
C GLU A 71 29.72 -20.97 11.28
N ASP A 72 28.81 -20.52 10.40
CA ASP A 72 28.81 -19.17 9.81
C ASP A 72 27.43 -18.49 9.88
N VAL A 73 26.94 -18.35 11.11
CA VAL A 73 25.64 -17.70 11.39
C VAL A 73 25.70 -16.19 11.14
N GLU A 74 26.88 -15.57 11.27
CA GLU A 74 27.08 -14.13 11.09
C GLU A 74 26.76 -13.68 9.65
N MET A 75 27.24 -14.44 8.65
CA MET A 75 26.95 -14.13 7.25
C MET A 75 25.44 -14.18 6.94
N LEU A 76 24.70 -15.13 7.53
CA LEU A 76 23.25 -15.19 7.36
C LEU A 76 22.54 -13.99 7.99
N GLN A 77 23.00 -13.54 9.16
CA GLN A 77 22.43 -12.37 9.83
C GLN A 77 22.62 -11.09 8.99
N ASP A 78 23.81 -10.91 8.41
CA ASP A 78 24.11 -9.78 7.53
C ASP A 78 23.23 -9.73 6.27
N MET A 79 22.75 -10.88 5.80
CA MET A 79 21.81 -10.92 4.66
C MET A 79 20.37 -10.58 5.02
N ILE A 80 20.01 -10.64 6.31
CA ILE A 80 18.65 -10.39 6.80
C ILE A 80 18.46 -8.92 7.22
N ILE A 81 19.52 -8.27 7.71
CA ILE A 81 19.51 -6.90 8.27
C ILE A 81 19.76 -5.85 7.19
#